data_AF-A0A2G6D713-F1
#
_entry.id   AF-A0A2G6D713-F1
#
_cell.length_a   1.000
_cell.length_b   1.000
_cell.length_c   1.000
_cell.angle_alpha   90.00
_cell.angle_beta   90.00
_cell.angle_gamma   90.00
#
_symmetry.space_group_name_H-M   'P 1'
#
loop_
_entity.id
_entity.type
_entity.pdbx_description
1 polymer ?
#
loop_
_entity_poly.entity_id
_entity_poly.type
_entity_poly.pdbx_seq_one_letter_code
_entity_poly.pdbx_strand_id
1 'polypeptide(L)'
;MKFKKLKKEVALLADNDGTSVDPEVLVRLKGELSEKKAKFVRKLRKGIDLETREKVERRLEQVCEMIKVVKAKQGDDSPAQKG
;
A
#
# COMPACT_ATOMS: atom_id res chain seq x y z
N MET A 1 7.40 10.06 -0.32
CA MET A 1 8.52 9.08 -0.44
C MET A 1 8.73 8.55 -1.89
N LYS A 2 9.90 7.95 -2.23
CA LYS A 2 10.09 7.18 -3.49
C LYS A 2 9.33 5.84 -3.42
N PHE A 3 8.68 5.40 -4.50
CA PHE A 3 7.87 4.17 -4.51
C PHE A 3 8.65 2.91 -4.08
N LYS A 4 9.92 2.81 -4.48
CA LYS A 4 10.82 1.71 -4.07
C LYS A 4 11.00 1.65 -2.55
N LYS A 5 11.06 2.81 -1.87
CA LYS A 5 11.19 2.88 -0.41
C LYS A 5 9.86 2.49 0.26
N LEU A 6 8.72 2.94 -0.29
CA LEU A 6 7.38 2.54 0.19
C LEU A 6 7.20 1.02 0.14
N LYS A 7 7.51 0.40 -1.01
CA LYS A 7 7.43 -1.05 -1.16
C LYS A 7 8.34 -1.79 -0.18
N LYS A 8 9.55 -1.28 0.07
CA LYS A 8 10.49 -1.89 1.02
C LYS A 8 9.98 -1.79 2.46
N GLU A 9 9.45 -0.64 2.87
CA GLU A 9 8.89 -0.48 4.22
C GLU A 9 7.69 -1.40 4.44
N VAL A 10 6.75 -1.45 3.48
CA VAL A 10 5.60 -2.37 3.57
C VAL A 10 6.05 -3.84 3.59
N ALA A 11 7.07 -4.22 2.81
CA ALA A 11 7.65 -5.57 2.85
C ALA A 11 8.19 -5.93 4.22
N LEU A 12 9.02 -5.04 4.79
CA LEU A 12 9.60 -5.25 6.11
C LEU A 12 8.54 -5.43 7.20
N LEU A 13 7.39 -4.75 7.06
CA LEU A 13 6.27 -4.92 7.98
C LEU A 13 5.47 -6.21 7.73
N ALA A 14 5.36 -6.64 6.47
CA ALA A 14 4.66 -7.87 6.10
C ALA A 14 5.45 -9.13 6.50
N ASP A 15 6.78 -9.06 6.41
CA ASP A 15 7.72 -10.11 6.81
C ASP A 15 7.96 -10.15 8.33
N ASN A 16 7.55 -9.12 9.07
CA ASN A 16 7.66 -9.10 10.52
C ASN A 16 6.54 -9.96 11.15
N ASP A 17 6.80 -11.26 11.28
CA ASP A 17 5.92 -12.19 11.97
C ASP A 17 5.94 -11.90 13.48
N GLY A 18 4.85 -11.28 13.98
CA GLY A 18 4.59 -11.12 15.42
C GLY A 18 5.00 -9.77 16.04
N THR A 19 5.51 -8.81 15.27
CA THR A 19 5.76 -7.45 15.80
C THR A 19 4.52 -6.58 15.59
N SER A 20 3.92 -6.06 16.68
CA SER A 20 2.89 -5.02 16.59
C SER A 20 3.41 -3.85 15.78
N VAL A 21 2.87 -3.70 14.57
CA VAL A 21 3.22 -2.57 13.70
C VAL A 21 2.44 -1.36 14.19
N ASP A 22 3.15 -0.26 14.38
CA ASP A 22 2.55 0.97 14.87
C ASP A 22 1.42 1.46 13.93
N PRO A 23 0.21 1.75 14.45
CA PRO A 23 -0.90 2.21 13.64
C PRO A 23 -0.61 3.53 12.91
N GLU A 24 0.23 4.41 13.47
CA GLU A 24 0.64 5.64 12.79
C GLU A 24 1.47 5.34 11.54
N VAL A 25 2.30 4.30 11.59
CA VAL A 25 3.06 3.82 10.44
C VAL A 25 2.11 3.31 9.36
N LEU A 26 1.08 2.56 9.72
CA LEU A 26 0.06 2.12 8.75
C LEU A 26 -0.72 3.27 8.11
N VAL A 27 -1.14 4.26 8.91
CA VAL A 27 -1.85 5.45 8.42
C VAL A 27 -0.95 6.22 7.44
N ARG A 28 0.32 6.41 7.80
CA ARG A 28 1.31 7.06 6.93
C ARG A 28 1.52 6.30 5.62
N LEU A 29 1.67 4.98 5.67
CA LEU A 29 1.86 4.14 4.48
C LEU A 29 0.63 4.14 3.57
N LYS A 30 -0.58 4.14 4.13
CA LYS A 30 -1.82 4.33 3.36
C LYS A 30 -1.88 5.71 2.70
N GLY A 31 -1.50 6.76 3.42
CA GLY A 31 -1.43 8.12 2.88
C GLY A 31 -0.46 8.22 1.69
N GLU A 32 0.76 7.68 1.86
CA GLU A 32 1.76 7.63 0.79
C GLU A 32 1.30 6.79 -0.41
N LEU A 33 0.62 5.66 -0.18
CA LEU A 33 0.03 4.85 -1.27
C LEU A 33 -1.05 5.63 -2.03
N SER A 34 -1.93 6.32 -1.30
CA SER A 34 -2.98 7.17 -1.88
C SER A 34 -2.37 8.29 -2.73
N GLU A 35 -1.32 8.95 -2.23
CA GLU A 35 -0.60 9.98 -2.99
C GLU A 35 0.03 9.42 -4.27
N LYS A 36 0.60 8.20 -4.20
CA LYS A 36 1.14 7.51 -5.39
C LYS A 36 0.06 7.15 -6.40
N LYS A 37 -1.10 6.66 -5.95
CA LYS A 37 -2.26 6.41 -6.81
C LYS A 37 -2.71 7.71 -7.47
N ALA A 38 -2.86 8.80 -6.74
CA ALA A 38 -3.25 10.10 -7.30
C ALA A 38 -2.25 10.61 -8.35
N LYS A 39 -0.94 10.52 -8.07
CA LYS A 39 0.12 10.88 -9.04
C LYS A 39 0.06 9.99 -10.29
N PHE A 40 -0.25 8.70 -10.13
CA PHE A 40 -0.41 7.79 -11.24
C PHE A 40 -1.65 8.09 -12.08
N VAL A 41 -2.81 8.32 -11.46
CA VAL A 41 -4.04 8.75 -12.15
C VAL A 41 -3.81 10.05 -12.92
N ARG A 42 -3.08 11.00 -12.33
CA ARG A 42 -2.71 12.24 -13.04
C ARG A 42 -1.79 11.98 -14.23
N LYS A 43 -0.91 10.98 -14.17
CA LYS A 43 -0.08 10.56 -15.31
C LYS A 43 -0.91 9.83 -16.37
N LEU A 44 -1.85 8.96 -15.98
CA LEU A 44 -2.79 8.33 -16.91
C LEU A 44 -3.55 9.37 -17.73
N ARG A 45 -4.05 10.42 -17.08
CA ARG A 45 -4.72 11.55 -17.76
C ARG A 45 -3.80 12.33 -18.73
N LYS A 46 -2.48 12.22 -18.59
CA LYS A 46 -1.50 12.89 -19.46
C LYS A 46 -1.06 12.03 -20.66
N GLY A 47 -1.57 10.81 -20.78
CA GLY A 47 -1.13 9.85 -21.79
C GLY A 47 0.21 9.22 -21.37
N ILE A 48 0.13 8.04 -20.75
CA ILE A 48 1.30 7.16 -20.55
C ILE A 48 1.08 5.89 -21.36
N ASP A 49 2.18 5.26 -21.75
CA ASP A 49 2.16 3.99 -22.47
C ASP A 49 1.48 2.88 -21.66
N LEU A 50 0.77 1.99 -22.36
CA LEU A 50 0.06 0.84 -21.79
C LEU A 50 0.97 -0.01 -20.89
N GLU A 51 2.20 -0.31 -21.33
CA GLU A 51 3.16 -1.08 -20.54
C GLU A 51 3.49 -0.40 -19.20
N THR A 52 3.73 0.92 -19.23
CA THR A 52 4.02 1.69 -18.03
C THR A 52 2.82 1.73 -17.10
N ARG A 53 1.61 1.84 -17.67
CA ARG A 53 0.36 1.77 -16.93
C ARG A 53 0.24 0.43 -16.20
N GLU A 54 0.30 -0.69 -16.91
CA GLU A 54 0.12 -2.02 -16.34
C GLU A 54 1.18 -2.31 -15.26
N LYS A 55 2.43 -1.92 -15.52
CA LYS A 55 3.54 -2.09 -14.57
C LYS A 55 3.32 -1.31 -13.28
N VAL A 56 2.76 -0.12 -13.35
CA VAL A 56 2.48 0.70 -12.17
C VAL A 56 1.21 0.23 -11.45
N GLU A 57 0.16 -0.16 -12.18
CA GLU A 57 -1.06 -0.75 -11.61
C GLU A 57 -0.71 -2.00 -10.81
N ARG A 58 0.02 -2.95 -11.40
CA ARG A 58 0.47 -4.18 -10.72
C ARG A 58 1.30 -3.89 -9.47
N ARG A 59 2.16 -2.87 -9.53
CA ARG A 59 2.97 -2.44 -8.38
C ARG A 59 2.12 -1.84 -7.26
N LEU A 60 1.14 -1.01 -7.60
CA LEU A 60 0.22 -0.41 -6.64
C LEU A 60 -0.66 -1.46 -5.98
N GLU A 61 -1.11 -2.45 -6.75
CA GLU A 61 -1.87 -3.60 -6.27
C GLU A 61 -1.06 -4.44 -5.29
N GLN A 62 0.19 -4.79 -5.63
CA GLN A 62 1.09 -5.50 -4.71
C GLN A 62 1.24 -4.78 -3.37
N VAL A 63 1.52 -3.47 -3.39
CA VAL A 63 1.68 -2.71 -2.13
C VAL A 63 0.36 -2.65 -1.34
N CYS A 64 -0.78 -2.55 -2.03
CA CYS A 64 -2.10 -2.57 -1.41
C CYS A 64 -2.38 -3.91 -0.72
N GLU A 65 -2.08 -5.02 -1.40
CA GLU A 65 -2.22 -6.37 -0.85
C GLU A 65 -1.32 -6.59 0.36
N MET A 66 -0.06 -6.17 0.28
CA MET A 66 0.86 -6.30 1.41
C MET A 66 0.40 -5.50 2.63
N ILE A 67 -0.15 -4.29 2.46
CA ILE A 67 -0.75 -3.52 3.57
C ILE A 67 -1.96 -4.26 4.16
N LYS A 68 -2.78 -4.94 3.35
CA LYS A 68 -3.88 -5.78 3.86
C LYS A 68 -3.35 -6.95 4.68
N VAL A 69 -2.29 -7.62 4.22
CA VAL A 69 -1.63 -8.70 4.97
C VAL A 69 -1.08 -8.19 6.29
N VAL A 70 -0.38 -7.05 6.30
CA VAL A 70 0.11 -6.42 7.54
C VAL A 70 -1.03 -6.09 8.50
N LYS A 71 -2.16 -5.56 7.98
CA LYS A 71 -3.35 -5.29 8.79
C LYS A 71 -3.98 -6.57 9.34
N ALA A 72 -4.08 -7.63 8.53
CA ALA A 72 -4.65 -8.91 8.94
C ALA A 72 -3.77 -9.62 9.99
N LYS A 73 -2.44 -9.54 9.84
CA LYS A 73 -1.47 -10.09 10.80
C LYS A 73 -1.49 -9.39 12.16
N GLN A 74 -1.90 -8.12 12.22
CA GLN A 74 -2.02 -7.37 13.47
C GLN A 74 -3.18 -7.81 14.36
N GLY A 75 -3.95 -8.80 13.95
CA GLY A 75 -5.15 -9.21 14.65
C GLY A 75 -6.31 -8.28 14.32
N ASP A 76 -7.47 -8.89 14.24
CA ASP A 76 -8.77 -8.28 14.06
C ASP A 76 -9.13 -7.44 15.30
N ASP A 77 -8.45 -6.32 15.53
CA ASP A 77 -8.87 -5.32 16.53
C ASP A 77 -9.55 -4.15 15.81
N SER A 78 -10.64 -4.47 15.13
CA SER A 78 -11.80 -3.58 14.95
C SER A 78 -12.99 -4.44 14.57
N PRO A 79 -14.09 -4.38 15.34
CA PRO A 79 -15.24 -5.25 15.17
C PRO A 79 -15.78 -5.12 13.76
N ALA A 80 -16.18 -6.25 13.19
CA ALA A 80 -17.12 -6.29 12.10
C ALA A 80 -18.22 -5.25 12.33
N GLN A 81 -18.24 -4.17 11.54
CA GLN A 81 -19.47 -3.42 11.34
C GLN A 81 -20.40 -4.33 10.54
N LYS A 82 -21.09 -5.22 11.28
CA LYS A 82 -22.31 -5.87 10.85
C LYS A 82 -23.36 -4.76 10.73
N GLY A 83 -24.03 -4.71 9.58
CA GLY A 83 -25.13 -3.78 9.31
C GLY A 83 -26.38 -4.04 10.13
#